data_AF-A0A7R9H9A4-F1
#
_entry.id   AF-A0A7R9H9A4-F1
#
_cell.length_a   1.000
_cell.length_b   1.000
_cell.length_c   1.000
_cell.angle_alpha   90.00
_cell.angle_beta   90.00
_cell.angle_gamma   90.00
#
_symmetry.space_group_name_H-M   'P 1'
#
loop_
_entity.id
_entity.type
_entity.pdbx_description
1 polymer ?
#
loop_
_entity_poly.entity_id
_entity_poly.type
_entity_poly.pdbx_seq_one_letter_code
_entity_poly.pdbx_strand_id
1 'polypeptide(L)'
;MFTQSLSKVLLTVVITYSYLITVRGNYYHDNPKIHQIPAVGEPGQPLILTPLIEAGNIQQARNASRVGSMNQTLDLESYSGFFTVDKKYDSNMFFWYFPAESSQTYDTKKKRVSVI
;
A
#
# COMPACT_ATOMS: atom_id res chain seq x y z
N MET A 1 50.67 -14.37 -33.16
CA MET A 1 50.39 -13.17 -32.34
C MET A 1 48.88 -12.82 -32.29
N PHE A 2 48.10 -13.05 -33.35
CA PHE A 2 46.66 -12.73 -33.42
C PHE A 2 45.75 -13.63 -32.54
N THR A 3 46.09 -14.93 -32.41
CA THR A 3 45.30 -15.93 -31.66
C THR A 3 45.28 -15.71 -30.16
N GLN A 4 46.37 -15.21 -29.57
CA GLN A 4 46.42 -14.87 -28.14
C GLN A 4 45.52 -13.67 -27.79
N SER A 5 45.36 -12.72 -28.73
CA SER A 5 44.49 -11.56 -28.54
C SER A 5 43.01 -11.98 -28.51
N LEU A 6 42.58 -12.81 -29.48
CA LEU A 6 41.23 -13.37 -29.54
C LEU A 6 40.87 -14.20 -28.30
N SER A 7 41.79 -15.01 -27.79
CA SER A 7 41.57 -15.79 -26.57
C SER A 7 41.31 -14.90 -25.34
N LYS A 8 42.06 -13.80 -25.19
CA LYS A 8 41.87 -12.85 -24.09
C LYS A 8 40.55 -12.09 -24.17
N VAL A 9 40.12 -11.71 -25.39
CA VAL A 9 38.81 -11.06 -25.60
C VAL A 9 37.67 -12.02 -25.30
N LEU A 10 37.78 -13.28 -25.74
CA LEU A 10 36.75 -14.29 -25.45
C LEU A 10 36.63 -14.55 -23.94
N LEU A 11 37.76 -14.69 -23.24
CA LEU A 11 37.77 -14.89 -21.79
C LEU A 11 37.16 -13.69 -21.03
N THR A 12 37.45 -12.47 -21.45
CA THR A 12 36.87 -11.27 -20.82
C THR A 12 35.37 -11.12 -21.07
N VAL A 13 34.88 -11.46 -22.27
CA VAL A 13 33.43 -11.49 -22.54
C VAL A 13 32.75 -12.57 -21.70
N VAL A 14 33.33 -13.76 -21.57
CA VAL A 14 32.76 -14.85 -20.76
C VAL A 14 32.73 -14.48 -19.27
N ILE A 15 33.80 -13.88 -18.74
CA ILE A 15 33.90 -13.46 -17.33
C ILE A 15 32.92 -12.31 -17.03
N THR A 16 32.80 -11.34 -17.93
CA THR A 16 31.86 -10.23 -17.73
C THR A 16 30.41 -10.72 -17.84
N TYR A 17 30.11 -11.62 -18.77
CA TYR A 17 28.78 -12.19 -18.91
C TYR A 17 28.39 -13.08 -17.72
N SER A 18 29.32 -13.89 -17.20
CA SER A 18 29.06 -14.69 -15.99
C SER A 18 28.84 -13.81 -14.76
N TYR A 19 29.64 -12.75 -14.58
CA TYR A 19 29.43 -11.77 -13.51
C TYR A 19 28.06 -11.08 -13.61
N LEU A 20 27.64 -10.68 -14.82
CA LEU A 20 26.33 -10.06 -15.04
C LEU A 20 25.16 -11.01 -14.73
N ILE A 21 25.30 -12.31 -15.04
CA ILE A 21 24.29 -13.33 -14.68
C ILE A 21 24.21 -13.50 -13.17
N THR A 22 25.33 -13.62 -12.46
CA THR A 22 25.35 -13.79 -11.00
C THR A 22 24.76 -12.57 -10.28
N VAL A 23 25.12 -11.36 -10.73
CA VAL A 23 24.57 -10.12 -10.15
C VAL A 23 23.06 -10.04 -10.38
N ARG A 24 22.55 -10.38 -11.59
CA ARG A 24 21.11 -10.36 -11.90
C ARG A 24 20.32 -11.47 -11.22
N GLY A 25 20.90 -12.66 -11.04
CA GLY A 25 20.25 -13.78 -10.36
C GLY A 25 19.88 -13.48 -8.91
N ASN A 26 20.65 -12.62 -8.24
CA ASN A 26 20.41 -12.21 -6.86
C ASN A 26 19.32 -11.12 -6.70
N TYR A 27 18.75 -10.62 -7.81
CA TYR A 27 17.61 -9.67 -7.77
C TYR A 27 16.25 -10.35 -7.89
N TYR A 28 16.21 -11.68 -8.08
CA TYR A 28 14.95 -12.40 -7.97
C TYR A 28 14.60 -12.52 -6.48
N HIS A 29 13.77 -11.56 -6.08
CA HIS A 29 13.15 -11.33 -4.79
C HIS A 29 12.91 -12.63 -4.01
N ASP A 30 13.64 -12.81 -2.91
CA ASP A 30 13.14 -13.61 -1.81
C ASP A 30 11.82 -12.97 -1.37
N ASN A 31 10.70 -13.63 -1.70
CA ASN A 31 9.42 -13.25 -1.11
C ASN A 31 9.60 -13.38 0.40
N PRO A 32 9.44 -12.30 1.19
CA PRO A 32 9.55 -12.41 2.63
C PRO A 32 8.56 -13.48 3.07
N LYS A 33 9.07 -14.58 3.62
CA LYS A 33 8.22 -15.57 4.26
C LYS A 33 7.60 -14.86 5.45
N ILE A 34 6.39 -14.35 5.26
CA ILE A 34 5.59 -13.75 6.31
C ILE A 34 5.40 -14.86 7.34
N HIS A 35 6.18 -14.80 8.42
CA HIS A 35 5.88 -15.58 9.61
C HIS A 35 4.53 -15.05 10.06
N GLN A 36 3.47 -15.84 9.83
CA GLN A 36 2.19 -15.57 10.44
C GLN A 36 2.45 -15.65 11.93
N ILE A 37 2.59 -14.48 12.57
CA ILE A 37 2.52 -14.40 14.02
C ILE A 37 1.13 -14.96 14.32
N PRO A 38 1.02 -16.10 15.05
CA PRO A 38 -0.29 -16.62 15.40
C PRO A 38 -1.05 -15.47 16.06
N ALA A 39 -2.23 -15.14 15.53
CA ALA A 39 -3.03 -14.05 16.05
C ALA A 39 -3.26 -14.31 17.54
N VAL A 40 -2.57 -13.54 18.40
CA VAL A 40 -2.67 -13.70 19.84
C VAL A 40 -3.93 -12.95 20.26
N GLY A 41 -5.06 -13.66 20.30
CA GLY A 41 -6.34 -13.15 20.79
C GLY A 41 -7.48 -13.15 19.76
N GLU A 42 -8.71 -13.06 20.27
CA GLU A 42 -9.91 -12.93 19.46
C GLU A 42 -9.97 -11.53 18.82
N PRO A 43 -10.21 -11.39 17.51
CA PRO A 43 -10.21 -10.11 16.80
C PRO A 43 -11.37 -9.17 17.17
N GLY A 44 -12.26 -9.60 18.08
CA GLY A 44 -13.45 -8.86 18.49
C GLY A 44 -14.59 -8.96 17.47
N GLN A 45 -15.64 -8.15 17.69
CA GLN A 45 -16.78 -8.05 16.77
C GLN A 45 -16.48 -7.09 15.61
N PRO A 46 -17.02 -7.33 14.41
CA PRO A 46 -16.82 -6.45 13.27
C PRO A 46 -17.51 -5.10 13.50
N LEU A 47 -16.84 -4.02 13.11
CA LEU A 47 -17.41 -2.67 13.13
C LEU A 47 -18.28 -2.43 11.88
N ILE A 48 -19.59 -2.63 12.02
CA ILE A 48 -20.57 -2.34 10.95
C ILE A 48 -21.10 -0.91 11.12
N LEU A 49 -20.78 -0.02 10.19
CA LEU A 49 -21.10 1.41 10.30
C LEU A 49 -22.49 1.78 9.77
N THR A 50 -23.09 0.92 8.92
CA THR A 50 -24.38 1.20 8.27
C THR A 50 -25.50 1.59 9.25
N PRO A 51 -25.69 0.94 10.42
CA PRO A 51 -26.73 1.34 11.37
C PRO A 51 -26.57 2.78 11.89
N LEU A 52 -25.34 3.20 12.16
CA LEU A 52 -25.05 4.57 12.61
C LEU A 52 -25.31 5.58 11.49
N ILE A 53 -24.95 5.25 10.26
CA ILE A 53 -25.13 6.11 9.09
C ILE A 53 -26.62 6.29 8.77
N GLU A 54 -27.40 5.20 8.80
CA GLU A 54 -28.85 5.23 8.56
C GLU A 54 -29.62 5.98 9.65
N ALA A 55 -29.13 5.94 10.89
CA ALA A 55 -29.66 6.73 12.00
C ALA A 55 -29.27 8.23 11.94
N GLY A 56 -28.46 8.65 10.96
CA GLY A 56 -27.97 10.02 10.84
C GLY A 56 -26.81 10.36 11.79
N ASN A 57 -26.28 9.38 12.53
CA ASN A 57 -25.21 9.56 13.52
C ASN A 57 -23.82 9.55 12.86
N ILE A 58 -23.60 10.45 11.89
CA ILE A 58 -22.39 10.48 11.05
C ILE A 58 -21.12 10.72 11.85
N GLN A 59 -21.15 11.61 12.83
CA GLN A 59 -19.97 11.88 13.67
C GLN A 59 -19.59 10.65 14.51
N GLN A 60 -20.56 9.94 15.05
CA GLN A 60 -20.31 8.71 15.81
C GLN A 60 -19.73 7.63 14.90
N ALA A 61 -20.28 7.45 13.70
CA ALA A 61 -19.76 6.50 12.72
C ALA A 61 -18.30 6.80 12.34
N ARG A 62 -17.96 8.08 12.14
CA ARG A 62 -16.59 8.52 11.85
C ARG A 62 -15.65 8.29 13.03
N ASN A 63 -16.09 8.61 14.24
CA ASN A 63 -15.25 8.43 15.43
C ASN A 63 -15.01 6.94 15.71
N ALA A 64 -16.04 6.11 15.55
CA ALA A 64 -15.93 4.67 15.72
C ALA A 64 -14.99 4.02 14.68
N SER A 65 -14.94 4.55 13.46
CA SER A 65 -14.07 4.01 12.40
C SER A 65 -12.61 4.46 12.51
N ARG A 66 -12.27 5.37 13.43
CA ARG A 66 -10.89 5.85 13.59
C ARG A 66 -9.97 4.70 13.99
N VAL A 67 -8.94 4.46 13.18
CA VAL A 67 -7.89 3.48 13.48
C VAL A 67 -6.88 4.14 14.42
N GLY A 68 -6.47 3.41 15.46
CA GLY A 68 -5.41 3.83 16.37
C GLY A 68 -4.03 3.80 15.73
N SER A 69 -3.02 4.24 16.47
CA SER A 69 -1.64 4.29 15.97
C SER A 69 -1.13 2.89 15.59
N MET A 70 -0.72 2.72 14.32
CA MET A 70 -0.27 1.42 13.78
C MET A 70 1.11 1.00 14.29
N ASN A 71 1.92 1.94 14.75
CA ASN A 71 3.20 1.65 15.41
C ASN A 71 3.49 2.70 16.50
N GLN A 72 4.57 2.49 17.26
CA GLN A 72 4.97 3.39 18.35
C GLN A 72 5.43 4.79 17.88
N THR A 73 5.59 5.01 16.57
CA THR A 73 6.30 6.18 16.02
C THR A 73 5.51 6.98 14.99
N LEU A 74 4.38 6.48 14.48
CA LEU A 74 3.59 7.06 13.40
C LEU A 74 2.10 6.91 13.74
N ASP A 75 1.52 8.00 14.24
CA ASP A 75 0.07 8.15 14.34
C ASP A 75 -0.48 8.65 13.00
N LEU A 76 -0.62 7.73 12.04
CA LEU A 76 -1.20 8.04 10.74
C LEU A 76 -2.73 8.02 10.85
N GLU A 77 -3.35 9.18 10.69
CA GLU A 77 -4.81 9.29 10.65
C GLU A 77 -5.37 8.36 9.56
N SER A 78 -6.25 7.44 9.95
CA SER A 78 -6.94 6.57 9.03
C SER A 78 -8.24 6.05 9.62
N TYR A 79 -9.13 5.57 8.75
CA TYR A 79 -10.48 5.14 9.12
C TYR A 79 -10.80 3.81 8.44
N SER A 80 -11.31 2.83 9.17
CA SER A 80 -11.68 1.53 8.61
C SER A 80 -12.95 0.97 9.22
N GLY A 81 -13.53 -0.03 8.57
CA GLY A 81 -14.75 -0.69 9.01
C GLY A 81 -15.47 -1.36 7.85
N PHE A 82 -16.75 -1.68 8.08
CA PHE A 82 -17.60 -2.32 7.09
C PHE A 82 -18.88 -1.53 6.84
N PHE A 83 -19.31 -1.52 5.57
CA PHE A 83 -20.64 -1.09 5.18
C PHE A 83 -21.46 -2.28 4.71
N THR A 84 -22.69 -2.42 5.22
CA THR A 84 -23.67 -3.36 4.68
C THR A 84 -24.09 -2.91 3.29
N VAL A 85 -23.80 -3.73 2.29
CA VAL A 85 -24.15 -3.50 0.88
C VAL A 85 -25.43 -4.23 0.48
N ASP A 86 -25.77 -5.32 1.17
CA ASP A 86 -27.04 -6.03 1.00
C ASP A 86 -27.54 -6.56 2.35
N LYS A 87 -28.66 -6.01 2.83
CA LYS A 87 -29.28 -6.38 4.11
C LYS A 87 -29.94 -7.76 4.09
N LYS A 88 -30.35 -8.24 2.91
CA LYS A 88 -31.02 -9.55 2.79
C LYS A 88 -30.07 -10.70 3.10
N TYR A 89 -28.80 -10.54 2.71
CA TYR A 89 -27.77 -11.56 2.87
C TYR A 89 -26.70 -11.21 3.90
N ASP A 90 -26.87 -10.10 4.63
CA ASP A 90 -25.85 -9.54 5.53
C ASP A 90 -24.47 -9.41 4.84
N SER A 91 -24.51 -8.96 3.59
CA SER A 91 -23.31 -8.74 2.80
C SER A 91 -22.68 -7.42 3.23
N ASN A 92 -21.41 -7.47 3.64
CA ASN A 92 -20.68 -6.33 4.17
C ASN A 92 -19.39 -6.10 3.36
N MET A 93 -19.11 -4.85 2.99
CA MET A 93 -17.91 -4.45 2.26
C MET A 93 -16.94 -3.71 3.19
N PHE A 94 -15.71 -4.20 3.26
CA PHE A 94 -14.63 -3.55 3.99
C PHE A 94 -14.13 -2.30 3.29
N PHE A 95 -13.72 -1.29 4.07
CA PHE A 95 -12.97 -0.14 3.58
C PHE A 95 -11.83 0.23 4.53
N TRP A 96 -10.80 0.87 3.99
CA TRP A 96 -9.77 1.58 4.74
C TRP A 96 -9.40 2.86 4.01
N TYR A 97 -9.73 3.99 4.63
CA TYR A 97 -9.54 5.32 4.10
C TYR A 97 -8.39 6.04 4.82
N PHE A 98 -7.56 6.72 4.03
CA PHE A 98 -6.48 7.58 4.49
C PHE A 98 -6.73 8.98 3.93
N PRO A 99 -6.88 10.02 4.78
CA PRO A 99 -6.89 11.38 4.31
C PRO A 99 -5.53 11.73 3.68
N ALA A 100 -5.56 12.60 2.68
CA ALA A 100 -4.33 13.13 2.10
C ALA A 100 -3.65 14.08 3.10
N GLU A 101 -2.34 13.94 3.26
CA GLU A 101 -1.54 14.79 4.17
C GLU A 101 -1.52 16.27 3.75
N SER A 102 -1.70 16.54 2.46
CA SER A 102 -1.86 17.89 1.92
C SER A 102 -3.14 18.00 1.11
N SER A 103 -3.95 19.03 1.41
CA SER A 103 -4.91 19.52 0.44
C SER A 103 -4.11 20.21 -0.66
N GLN A 104 -4.01 19.61 -1.84
CA GLN A 104 -3.81 20.43 -3.04
C GLN A 104 -5.08 21.27 -3.19
N THR A 105 -5.14 22.39 -2.47
CA THR A 105 -5.97 23.52 -2.87
C THR A 105 -5.40 23.95 -4.21
N TYR A 106 -5.89 23.33 -5.29
CA TYR A 106 -5.75 23.90 -6.62
C TYR A 106 -6.37 25.28 -6.52
N ASP A 107 -5.52 26.30 -6.46
CA ASP A 107 -5.93 27.69 -6.46
C ASP A 107 -6.74 27.93 -7.74
N THR A 108 -8.06 27.81 -7.59
CA THR A 108 -9.03 27.97 -8.68
C THR A 108 -9.06 29.44 -9.15
N LYS A 109 -8.34 30.36 -8.48
CA LYS A 109 -8.16 31.75 -8.91
C LYS A 109 -6.92 31.98 -9.79
N LYS A 110 -5.95 31.05 -9.86
CA LYS A 110 -4.71 31.25 -10.64
C LYS A 110 -4.76 30.74 -12.10
N LYS A 111 -5.93 30.32 -12.60
CA LYS A 111 -6.12 29.92 -14.02
C LYS A 111 -7.08 30.84 -14.80
N ARG A 112 -7.23 32.10 -14.39
CA ARG A 112 -8.03 33.10 -15.14
C ARG A 112 -7.30 34.42 -15.37
N VAL A 113 -5.98 34.39 -15.56
CA VAL A 113 -5.24 35.48 -16.21
C VAL A 113 -4.09 34.88 -17.02
N SER A 114 -4.37 34.49 -18.27
CA SER A 114 -3.38 34.40 -19.35
C SER A 114 -4.12 34.08 -20.66
N VAL A 115 -4.68 35.10 -21.29
CA VAL A 115 -4.22 35.73 -22.55
C VAL A 115 -5.02 35.16 -23.74
N ILE A 116 -5.73 36.08 -24.38
CA ILE A 116 -5.99 36.23 -25.82
C ILE A 116 -5.15 35.34 -26.73
#